data_AF-A0A672QWQ3-F1
#
_entry.id   AF-A0A672QWQ3-F1
#
_cell.length_a   1.000
_cell.length_b   1.000
_cell.length_c   1.000
_cell.angle_alpha   90.00
_cell.angle_beta   90.00
_cell.angle_gamma   90.00
#
_symmetry.space_group_name_H-M   'P 1'
#
loop_
_entity.id
_entity.type
_entity.pdbx_description
1 polymer ?
#
loop_
_entity_poly.entity_id
_entity_poly.type
_entity_poly.pdbx_seq_one_letter_code
_entity_poly.pdbx_strand_id
1 'polypeptide(L)'
;TALYDCIVIGAGIQGSCTAYQLAKNQQKTLLLEQFVLPHSRGSSHGQTRVIRKTYEEDFYVQMMHESYELWAQLEREAGVELHRRTGLLVMGPENGEGFSRLKATMQRHKIPTVFLEKQEFSQHIPNVNLADGNGALIDTFAGVLYADRALRAVQVNKRMFQSCGGVIKDGEKVIDIRPGAEVTVTTDSGVYRGRSLVITAGPWANTLLTHTGLQLPLKVVKINVCYWKEKIPGTYSVGQSFPCFIAMEPKEGEYDIYGLPSNEYPGLMKVSDRRDAAFKRTGLIKAMAWWLTLWCSVSGLTCVILDYRSPKNENSVIIYSKFGPIIGKLLSQLAMGQVPSYDLSPFRIQRFQSHARSSL
;
A
#
# COMPACT_ATOMS: atom_id res chain seq x y z
N THR A 1 28.05 13.01 -17.60
CA THR A 1 26.99 12.22 -16.95
C THR A 1 25.74 12.31 -17.79
N ALA A 2 25.05 11.21 -18.08
CA ALA A 2 23.80 11.28 -18.85
C ALA A 2 22.71 11.98 -18.03
N LEU A 3 22.01 12.95 -18.63
CA LEU A 3 20.83 13.56 -18.03
C LEU A 3 19.63 12.63 -18.19
N TYR A 4 18.85 12.45 -17.11
CA TYR A 4 17.59 11.73 -17.10
C TYR A 4 16.41 12.72 -17.04
N ASP A 5 15.26 12.34 -17.59
CA ASP A 5 14.04 13.12 -17.41
C ASP A 5 13.54 13.01 -15.96
N CYS A 6 13.63 11.82 -15.37
CA CYS A 6 13.28 11.58 -13.98
C CYS A 6 14.22 10.57 -13.31
N ILE A 7 14.59 10.84 -12.06
CA ILE A 7 15.20 9.86 -11.17
C ILE A 7 14.15 9.42 -10.14
N VAL A 8 14.01 8.12 -9.94
CA VAL A 8 13.13 7.52 -8.94
C VAL A 8 13.99 6.76 -7.92
N ILE A 9 13.87 7.10 -6.64
CA ILE A 9 14.62 6.45 -5.55
C ILE A 9 13.71 5.49 -4.77
N GLY A 10 14.06 4.21 -4.78
CA GLY A 10 13.36 3.11 -4.12
C GLY A 10 12.51 2.31 -5.09
N ALA A 11 12.93 1.09 -5.42
CA ALA A 11 12.25 0.17 -6.34
C ALA A 11 11.22 -0.74 -5.64
N GLY A 12 10.60 -0.24 -4.56
CA GLY A 12 9.39 -0.85 -4.00
C GLY A 12 8.21 -0.73 -4.96
N ILE A 13 7.01 -1.13 -4.50
CA ILE A 13 5.82 -1.14 -5.37
C ILE A 13 5.48 0.24 -5.93
N GLN A 14 5.65 1.29 -5.12
CA GLN A 14 5.35 2.66 -5.55
C GLN A 14 6.33 3.13 -6.62
N GLY A 15 7.64 3.08 -6.35
CA GLY A 15 8.65 3.53 -7.31
C GLY A 15 8.68 2.69 -8.58
N SER A 16 8.43 1.39 -8.48
CA SER A 16 8.31 0.53 -9.66
C SER A 16 7.09 0.90 -10.51
N CYS A 17 5.92 1.17 -9.91
CA CYS A 17 4.75 1.65 -10.63
C CYS A 17 4.97 3.04 -11.24
N THR A 18 5.67 3.95 -10.56
CA THR A 18 6.06 5.26 -11.11
C THR A 18 6.97 5.11 -12.31
N ALA A 19 8.03 4.31 -12.18
CA ALA A 19 8.98 4.05 -13.27
C ALA A 19 8.29 3.41 -14.48
N TYR A 20 7.36 2.48 -14.25
CA TYR A 20 6.52 1.88 -15.28
C TYR A 20 5.66 2.93 -16.01
N GLN A 21 5.01 3.84 -15.28
CA GLN A 21 4.19 4.90 -15.90
C GLN A 21 5.04 5.94 -16.65
N LEU A 22 6.19 6.32 -16.11
CA LEU A 22 7.14 7.21 -16.78
C LEU A 22 7.65 6.60 -18.10
N ALA A 23 7.96 5.30 -18.11
CA ALA A 23 8.36 4.61 -19.33
C ALA A 23 7.24 4.53 -20.37
N LYS A 24 5.97 4.32 -19.98
CA LYS A 24 4.84 4.40 -20.93
C LYS A 24 4.69 5.78 -21.57
N ASN A 25 5.11 6.82 -20.87
CA ASN A 25 5.19 8.20 -21.37
C ASN A 25 6.55 8.54 -21.98
N GLN A 26 7.35 7.53 -22.35
CA GLN A 26 8.64 7.66 -23.04
C GLN A 26 9.67 8.55 -22.29
N GLN A 27 9.56 8.64 -20.97
CA GLN A 27 10.49 9.40 -20.15
C GLN A 27 11.74 8.58 -19.86
N LYS A 28 12.93 9.16 -20.12
CA LYS A 28 14.20 8.53 -19.80
C LYS A 28 14.39 8.51 -18.28
N THR A 29 14.19 7.34 -17.68
CA THR A 29 14.06 7.20 -16.22
C THR A 29 15.19 6.39 -15.61
N LEU A 30 15.77 6.88 -14.52
CA LEU A 30 16.68 6.09 -13.68
C LEU A 30 15.94 5.64 -12.40
N LEU A 31 15.85 4.33 -12.17
CA LEU A 31 15.30 3.75 -10.95
C LEU A 31 16.44 3.21 -10.08
N LEU A 32 16.66 3.81 -8.92
CA LEU A 32 17.70 3.45 -7.95
C LEU A 32 17.11 2.63 -6.79
N GLU A 33 17.79 1.57 -6.38
CA GLU A 33 17.43 0.75 -5.21
C GLU A 33 18.68 0.37 -4.43
N GLN A 34 18.65 0.55 -3.12
CA GLN A 34 19.81 0.32 -2.25
C GLN A 34 20.10 -1.17 -2.00
N PHE A 35 19.15 -2.06 -2.31
CA PHE A 35 19.31 -3.51 -2.17
C PHE A 35 19.24 -4.21 -3.52
N VAL A 36 19.82 -5.40 -3.62
CA VAL A 36 19.66 -6.24 -4.82
C VAL A 36 18.21 -6.72 -4.92
N LEU A 37 17.61 -6.63 -6.11
CA LEU A 37 16.25 -7.07 -6.37
C LEU A 37 16.20 -8.59 -6.70
N PRO A 38 15.18 -9.33 -6.23
CA PRO A 38 14.20 -8.95 -5.23
C PRO A 38 14.75 -9.04 -3.80
N HIS A 39 14.23 -8.22 -2.87
CA HIS A 39 14.59 -8.29 -1.44
C HIS A 39 13.38 -8.20 -0.51
N SER A 40 13.57 -8.62 0.74
CA SER A 40 12.57 -8.57 1.82
C SER A 40 12.81 -7.46 2.84
N ARG A 41 13.70 -6.51 2.56
CA ARG A 41 14.11 -5.47 3.52
C ARG A 41 13.15 -4.27 3.59
N GLY A 42 12.25 -4.08 2.62
CA GLY A 42 11.30 -2.96 2.54
C GLY A 42 9.90 -3.27 3.08
N SER A 43 8.87 -2.58 2.57
CA SER A 43 7.46 -2.79 2.97
C SER A 43 6.62 -3.53 1.91
N SER A 44 7.20 -3.80 0.74
CA SER A 44 6.52 -4.41 -0.43
C SER A 44 6.63 -5.93 -0.50
N HIS A 45 7.39 -6.56 0.41
CA HIS A 45 7.61 -8.01 0.42
C HIS A 45 6.43 -8.80 1.04
N GLY A 46 6.54 -10.12 1.09
CA GLY A 46 5.47 -11.01 1.54
C GLY A 46 4.45 -11.27 0.43
N GLN A 47 3.74 -12.39 0.51
CA GLN A 47 3.02 -12.89 -0.66
C GLN A 47 1.69 -12.17 -0.91
N THR A 48 0.96 -11.78 0.14
CA THR A 48 -0.38 -11.20 -0.03
C THR A 48 -0.62 -9.90 0.73
N ARG A 49 -1.60 -9.12 0.26
CA ARG A 49 -2.19 -7.92 0.88
C ARG A 49 -3.70 -7.88 0.67
N VAL A 50 -4.42 -7.24 1.58
CA VAL A 50 -5.84 -6.90 1.35
C VAL A 50 -5.93 -5.77 0.34
N ILE A 51 -6.78 -5.93 -0.69
CA ILE A 51 -7.23 -4.87 -1.59
C ILE A 51 -8.73 -4.64 -1.38
N ARG A 52 -9.17 -3.37 -1.30
CA ARG A 52 -10.55 -3.00 -0.92
C ARG A 52 -10.94 -1.63 -1.44
N LYS A 53 -12.24 -1.39 -1.62
CA LYS A 53 -12.80 -0.04 -1.84
C LYS A 53 -13.40 0.55 -0.55
N THR A 54 -13.61 -0.25 0.49
CA THR A 54 -14.25 0.14 1.77
C THR A 54 -13.44 1.09 2.64
N TYR A 55 -13.39 2.37 2.28
CA TYR A 55 -12.73 3.44 3.03
C TYR A 55 -13.74 4.41 3.67
N GLU A 56 -13.33 5.06 4.76
CA GLU A 56 -14.11 6.15 5.37
C GLU A 56 -14.08 7.41 4.50
N GLU A 57 -12.92 7.69 3.91
CA GLU A 57 -12.69 8.91 3.13
C GLU A 57 -12.96 8.73 1.63
N ASP A 58 -13.73 9.66 1.06
CA ASP A 58 -14.16 9.64 -0.34
C ASP A 58 -13.01 9.52 -1.35
N PHE A 59 -11.93 10.28 -1.13
CA PHE A 59 -10.81 10.33 -2.07
C PHE A 59 -10.11 8.97 -2.22
N TYR A 60 -10.06 8.15 -1.16
CA TYR A 60 -9.51 6.80 -1.27
C TYR A 60 -10.41 5.90 -2.10
N VAL A 61 -11.73 6.00 -1.94
CA VAL A 61 -12.68 5.21 -2.72
C VAL A 61 -12.54 5.54 -4.21
N GLN A 62 -12.55 6.83 -4.54
CA GLN A 62 -12.41 7.35 -5.91
C GLN A 62 -11.10 6.88 -6.57
N MET A 63 -9.98 6.99 -5.86
CA MET A 63 -8.68 6.51 -6.36
C MET A 63 -8.64 4.99 -6.51
N MET A 64 -9.31 4.25 -5.63
CA MET A 64 -9.35 2.80 -5.72
C MET A 64 -10.11 2.31 -6.96
N HIS A 65 -11.15 3.01 -7.43
CA HIS A 65 -11.83 2.64 -8.68
C HIS A 65 -10.84 2.48 -9.83
N GLU A 66 -10.03 3.50 -10.11
CA GLU A 66 -9.02 3.44 -11.16
C GLU A 66 -7.87 2.48 -10.79
N SER A 67 -7.48 2.40 -9.51
CA SER A 67 -6.44 1.46 -9.07
C SER A 67 -6.78 0.01 -9.44
N TYR A 68 -8.04 -0.42 -9.29
CA TYR A 68 -8.47 -1.76 -9.72
C TYR A 68 -8.33 -1.98 -11.23
N GLU A 69 -8.66 -0.97 -12.04
CA GLU A 69 -8.52 -1.04 -13.50
C GLU A 69 -7.05 -1.15 -13.91
N LEU A 70 -6.17 -0.39 -13.27
CA LEU A 70 -4.73 -0.42 -13.49
C LEU A 70 -4.10 -1.75 -13.05
N TRP A 71 -4.57 -2.33 -11.93
CA TRP A 71 -4.15 -3.68 -11.53
C TRP A 71 -4.60 -4.73 -12.54
N ALA A 72 -5.84 -4.67 -13.01
CA ALA A 72 -6.34 -5.59 -14.03
C ALA A 72 -5.60 -5.43 -15.37
N GLN A 73 -5.19 -4.21 -15.72
CA GLN A 73 -4.33 -3.97 -16.87
C GLN A 73 -2.96 -4.64 -16.71
N LEU A 74 -2.30 -4.43 -15.57
CA LEU A 74 -0.98 -5.03 -15.30
C LEU A 74 -1.06 -6.57 -15.29
N GLU A 75 -2.13 -7.13 -14.73
CA GLU A 75 -2.41 -8.58 -14.76
C GLU A 75 -2.47 -9.11 -16.20
N ARG A 76 -3.19 -8.43 -17.09
CA ARG A 76 -3.26 -8.81 -18.53
C ARG A 76 -1.91 -8.69 -19.22
N GLU A 77 -1.18 -7.60 -18.99
CA GLU A 77 0.13 -7.35 -19.62
C GLU A 77 1.20 -8.34 -19.15
N ALA A 78 1.19 -8.70 -17.86
CA ALA A 78 2.15 -9.63 -17.29
C ALA A 78 1.75 -11.11 -17.44
N GLY A 79 0.49 -11.39 -17.80
CA GLY A 79 -0.03 -12.76 -17.94
C GLY A 79 -0.06 -13.56 -16.63
N VAL A 80 -0.17 -12.89 -15.48
CA VAL A 80 -0.16 -13.52 -14.16
C VAL A 80 -1.29 -12.98 -13.28
N GLU A 81 -2.02 -13.86 -12.60
CA GLU A 81 -3.09 -13.48 -11.67
C GLU A 81 -2.51 -12.65 -10.50
N LEU A 82 -2.96 -11.41 -10.37
CA LEU A 82 -2.58 -10.44 -9.34
C LEU A 82 -3.66 -10.27 -8.28
N HIS A 83 -4.93 -10.45 -8.63
CA HIS A 83 -6.05 -10.22 -7.71
C HIS A 83 -7.02 -11.39 -7.65
N ARG A 84 -7.22 -11.93 -6.45
CA ARG A 84 -8.26 -12.92 -6.14
C ARG A 84 -9.41 -12.25 -5.38
N ARG A 85 -10.59 -12.24 -5.98
CA ARG A 85 -11.83 -11.71 -5.38
C ARG A 85 -12.38 -12.67 -4.32
N THR A 86 -11.88 -12.57 -3.11
CA THR A 86 -12.38 -13.32 -1.95
C THR A 86 -13.51 -12.58 -1.22
N GLY A 87 -13.70 -11.30 -1.52
CA GLY A 87 -14.45 -10.38 -0.69
C GLY A 87 -13.66 -9.93 0.54
N LEU A 88 -14.20 -8.93 1.23
CA LEU A 88 -13.70 -8.45 2.51
C LEU A 88 -14.85 -8.23 3.48
N LEU A 89 -14.84 -8.99 4.57
CA LEU A 89 -15.67 -8.78 5.74
C LEU A 89 -15.11 -7.62 6.58
N VAL A 90 -15.88 -6.55 6.75
CA VAL A 90 -15.56 -5.45 7.67
C VAL A 90 -16.52 -5.54 8.84
N MET A 91 -15.99 -5.63 10.06
CA MET A 91 -16.74 -5.66 11.31
C MET A 91 -16.32 -4.49 12.18
N GLY A 92 -17.25 -3.91 12.94
CA GLY A 92 -16.93 -2.84 13.87
C GLY A 92 -18.15 -2.45 14.71
N PRO A 93 -17.99 -1.56 15.71
CA PRO A 93 -19.10 -1.10 16.53
C PRO A 93 -20.18 -0.47 15.66
N GLU A 94 -21.42 -0.99 15.73
CA GLU A 94 -22.50 -0.62 14.80
C GLU A 94 -22.81 0.89 14.84
N ASN A 95 -22.72 1.46 16.05
CA ASN A 95 -22.92 2.87 16.36
C ASN A 95 -21.59 3.64 16.50
N GLY A 96 -20.45 3.02 16.16
CA GLY A 96 -19.16 3.69 16.16
C GLY A 96 -19.05 4.68 14.99
N GLU A 97 -18.41 5.83 15.23
CA GLU A 97 -18.31 6.87 14.20
C GLU A 97 -17.59 6.38 12.93
N GLY A 98 -16.47 5.66 13.09
CA GLY A 98 -15.68 5.17 11.95
C GLY A 98 -16.46 4.18 11.08
N PHE A 99 -17.16 3.22 11.71
CA PHE A 99 -18.01 2.29 10.99
C PHE A 99 -19.18 3.02 10.30
N SER A 100 -19.81 3.98 10.98
CA SER A 100 -20.88 4.80 10.41
C SER A 100 -20.43 5.62 9.19
N ARG A 101 -19.24 6.26 9.27
CA ARG A 101 -18.63 6.97 8.14
C ARG A 101 -18.33 6.03 6.98
N LEU A 102 -17.78 4.85 7.26
CA LEU A 102 -17.51 3.83 6.25
C LEU A 102 -18.80 3.42 5.53
N LYS A 103 -19.89 3.11 6.26
CA LYS A 103 -21.20 2.77 5.69
C LYS A 103 -21.74 3.90 4.79
N ALA A 104 -21.70 5.13 5.28
CA ALA A 104 -22.16 6.30 4.53
C ALA A 104 -21.34 6.51 3.24
N THR A 105 -20.02 6.34 3.30
CA THR A 105 -19.15 6.47 2.12
C THR A 105 -19.40 5.34 1.12
N MET A 106 -19.66 4.10 1.56
CA MET A 106 -20.02 3.01 0.65
C MET A 106 -21.33 3.25 -0.08
N GLN A 107 -22.34 3.75 0.61
CA GLN A 107 -23.63 4.13 0.01
C GLN A 107 -23.46 5.28 -0.99
N ARG A 108 -22.73 6.34 -0.61
CA ARG A 108 -22.49 7.52 -1.46
C ARG A 108 -21.80 7.18 -2.77
N HIS A 109 -20.77 6.32 -2.72
CA HIS A 109 -20.03 5.87 -3.90
C HIS A 109 -20.62 4.64 -4.59
N LYS A 110 -21.78 4.15 -4.12
CA LYS A 110 -22.48 2.98 -4.66
C LYS A 110 -21.57 1.74 -4.76
N ILE A 111 -20.74 1.53 -3.74
CA ILE A 111 -19.86 0.36 -3.67
C ILE A 111 -20.73 -0.88 -3.41
N PRO A 112 -20.64 -1.94 -4.25
CA PRO A 112 -21.40 -3.18 -4.07
C PRO A 112 -21.04 -3.88 -2.75
N THR A 113 -21.80 -3.57 -1.72
CA THR A 113 -21.63 -4.05 -0.35
C THR A 113 -22.86 -4.80 0.12
N VAL A 114 -22.65 -5.85 0.90
CA VAL A 114 -23.73 -6.61 1.56
C VAL A 114 -23.65 -6.32 3.04
N PHE A 115 -24.67 -5.67 3.60
CA PHE A 115 -24.79 -5.50 5.05
C PHE A 115 -25.32 -6.80 5.65
N LEU A 116 -24.68 -7.28 6.70
CA LEU A 116 -25.08 -8.52 7.37
C LEU A 116 -25.79 -8.18 8.67
N GLU A 117 -27.05 -8.60 8.78
CA GLU A 117 -27.75 -8.56 10.06
C GLU A 117 -27.16 -9.59 11.03
N LYS A 118 -27.19 -9.29 12.32
CA LYS A 118 -26.62 -10.15 13.37
C LYS A 118 -27.17 -11.58 13.31
N GLN A 119 -28.45 -11.73 12.97
CA GLN A 119 -29.16 -13.01 12.94
C GLN A 119 -28.69 -13.90 11.78
N GLU A 120 -28.32 -13.27 10.66
CA GLU A 120 -27.90 -13.95 9.42
C GLU A 120 -26.38 -14.16 9.36
N PHE A 121 -25.61 -13.40 10.15
CA PHE A 121 -24.15 -13.40 10.12
C PHE A 121 -23.53 -14.80 10.19
N SER A 122 -23.99 -15.64 11.10
CA SER A 122 -23.44 -16.99 11.29
C SER A 122 -23.71 -17.94 10.12
N GLN A 123 -24.76 -17.67 9.33
CA GLN A 123 -25.08 -18.43 8.13
C GLN A 123 -24.16 -18.02 6.96
N HIS A 124 -23.86 -16.72 6.85
CA HIS A 124 -22.98 -16.20 5.80
C HIS A 124 -21.49 -16.41 6.09
N ILE A 125 -21.07 -16.24 7.35
CA ILE A 125 -19.68 -16.35 7.78
C ILE A 125 -19.60 -17.37 8.94
N PRO A 126 -19.66 -18.67 8.64
CA PRO A 126 -19.62 -19.70 9.66
C PRO A 126 -18.30 -19.66 10.45
N ASN A 127 -18.39 -20.01 11.74
CA ASN A 127 -17.24 -20.10 12.66
C ASN A 127 -16.48 -18.79 12.95
N VAL A 128 -17.06 -17.63 12.58
CA VAL A 128 -16.60 -16.30 13.01
C VAL A 128 -17.58 -15.75 14.04
N ASN A 129 -17.06 -15.07 15.06
CA ASN A 129 -17.88 -14.41 16.07
C ASN A 129 -18.03 -12.93 15.75
N LEU A 130 -19.27 -12.47 15.56
CA LEU A 130 -19.61 -11.06 15.61
C LEU A 130 -19.87 -10.67 17.07
N ALA A 131 -19.05 -9.77 17.60
CA ALA A 131 -19.20 -9.30 18.98
C ALA A 131 -20.54 -8.55 19.16
N ASP A 132 -21.11 -8.62 20.37
CA ASP A 132 -22.33 -7.88 20.69
C ASP A 132 -22.11 -6.37 20.51
N GLY A 133 -23.07 -5.70 19.85
CA GLY A 133 -22.98 -4.28 19.52
C GLY A 133 -22.19 -3.98 18.23
N ASN A 134 -21.57 -4.98 17.59
CA ASN A 134 -20.92 -4.79 16.30
C ASN A 134 -21.87 -5.07 15.13
N GLY A 135 -21.66 -4.32 14.05
CA GLY A 135 -22.22 -4.59 12.72
C GLY A 135 -21.18 -5.20 11.79
N ALA A 136 -21.66 -5.67 10.64
CA ALA A 136 -20.82 -6.28 9.62
C ALA A 136 -21.28 -5.91 8.21
N LEU A 137 -20.32 -5.76 7.30
CA LEU A 137 -20.57 -5.66 5.86
C LEU A 137 -19.51 -6.43 5.06
N ILE A 138 -19.86 -6.82 3.84
CA ILE A 138 -18.96 -7.46 2.89
C ILE A 138 -18.76 -6.54 1.67
N ASP A 139 -17.51 -6.17 1.38
CA ASP A 139 -17.10 -5.65 0.07
C ASP A 139 -16.88 -6.83 -0.88
N THR A 140 -17.75 -6.96 -1.89
CA THR A 140 -17.76 -8.10 -2.83
C THR A 140 -16.70 -8.00 -3.94
N PHE A 141 -16.03 -6.85 -4.06
CA PHE A 141 -14.95 -6.62 -5.02
C PHE A 141 -13.56 -6.73 -4.38
N ALA A 142 -13.49 -6.57 -3.07
CA ALA A 142 -12.27 -6.74 -2.31
C ALA A 142 -11.72 -8.17 -2.36
N GLY A 143 -10.50 -8.31 -1.85
CA GLY A 143 -9.94 -9.62 -1.58
C GLY A 143 -8.43 -9.59 -1.42
N VAL A 144 -7.78 -10.58 -2.03
CA VAL A 144 -6.35 -10.84 -1.93
C VAL A 144 -5.64 -10.27 -3.15
N LEU A 145 -4.73 -9.32 -2.93
CA LEU A 145 -3.73 -8.91 -3.91
C LEU A 145 -2.45 -9.73 -3.65
N TYR A 146 -1.97 -10.45 -4.66
CA TYR A 146 -0.69 -11.17 -4.61
C TYR A 146 0.46 -10.17 -4.77
N ALA A 147 0.98 -9.67 -3.64
CA ALA A 147 1.90 -8.55 -3.59
C ALA A 147 3.28 -8.88 -4.18
N ASP A 148 3.76 -10.11 -4.02
CA ASP A 148 5.00 -10.57 -4.62
C ASP A 148 4.87 -10.69 -6.15
N ARG A 149 3.76 -11.25 -6.64
CA ARG A 149 3.44 -11.30 -8.07
C ARG A 149 3.28 -9.91 -8.64
N ALA A 150 2.59 -9.01 -7.94
CA ALA A 150 2.38 -7.62 -8.34
C ALA A 150 3.70 -6.86 -8.48
N LEU A 151 4.59 -6.96 -7.46
CA LEU A 151 5.90 -6.34 -7.50
C LEU A 151 6.76 -6.90 -8.65
N ARG A 152 6.76 -8.23 -8.81
CA ARG A 152 7.45 -8.87 -9.94
C ARG A 152 6.85 -8.44 -11.27
N ALA A 153 5.54 -8.40 -11.44
CA ALA A 153 4.89 -8.01 -12.70
C ALA A 153 5.31 -6.61 -13.14
N VAL A 154 5.30 -5.64 -12.22
CA VAL A 154 5.74 -4.28 -12.55
C VAL A 154 7.26 -4.20 -12.81
N GLN A 155 8.08 -5.01 -12.13
CA GLN A 155 9.53 -5.05 -12.33
C GLN A 155 9.96 -5.86 -13.58
N VAL A 156 9.22 -6.91 -13.95
CA VAL A 156 9.46 -7.80 -15.11
C VAL A 156 9.13 -7.12 -16.43
N ASN A 157 8.33 -6.05 -16.40
CA ASN A 157 8.24 -5.08 -17.49
C ASN A 157 9.56 -4.32 -17.76
N LYS A 158 10.68 -4.77 -17.20
CA LYS A 158 12.06 -4.38 -17.52
C LYS A 158 12.30 -4.25 -19.03
N ARG A 159 11.77 -5.15 -19.87
CA ARG A 159 11.94 -5.03 -21.34
C ARG A 159 11.30 -3.76 -21.90
N MET A 160 10.05 -3.48 -21.51
CA MET A 160 9.36 -2.24 -21.89
C MET A 160 10.04 -1.01 -21.26
N PHE A 161 10.42 -1.10 -19.99
CA PHE A 161 11.14 -0.04 -19.29
C PHE A 161 12.46 0.30 -20.00
N GLN A 162 13.24 -0.71 -20.38
CA GLN A 162 14.49 -0.57 -21.10
C GLN A 162 14.32 -0.08 -22.54
N SER A 163 13.28 -0.52 -23.26
CA SER A 163 13.00 -0.02 -24.62
C SER A 163 12.66 1.48 -24.63
N CYS A 164 12.18 2.01 -23.51
CA CYS A 164 11.92 3.45 -23.33
C CYS A 164 13.13 4.20 -22.73
N GLY A 165 14.32 3.60 -22.71
CA GLY A 165 15.53 4.21 -22.16
C GLY A 165 15.63 4.19 -20.62
N GLY A 166 14.77 3.40 -19.97
CA GLY A 166 14.77 3.21 -18.53
C GLY A 166 15.97 2.36 -18.05
N VAL A 167 16.61 2.82 -16.98
CA VAL A 167 17.76 2.14 -16.35
C VAL A 167 17.40 1.80 -14.91
N ILE A 168 17.61 0.55 -14.51
CA ILE A 168 17.46 0.10 -13.11
C ILE A 168 18.86 -0.17 -12.56
N LYS A 169 19.13 0.37 -11.37
CA LYS A 169 20.36 0.21 -10.61
C LYS A 169 20.02 -0.22 -9.19
N ASP A 170 20.11 -1.52 -8.95
CA ASP A 170 19.88 -2.14 -7.65
C ASP A 170 21.22 -2.41 -6.94
N GLY A 171 21.19 -2.51 -5.61
CA GLY A 171 22.40 -2.56 -4.79
C GLY A 171 23.19 -1.24 -4.76
N GLU A 172 22.56 -0.12 -5.14
CA GLU A 172 23.19 1.19 -5.25
C GLU A 172 22.48 2.20 -4.35
N LYS A 173 23.13 2.56 -3.23
CA LYS A 173 22.51 3.38 -2.19
C LYS A 173 22.71 4.86 -2.49
N VAL A 174 21.62 5.63 -2.47
CA VAL A 174 21.68 7.10 -2.49
C VAL A 174 22.20 7.62 -1.16
N ILE A 175 23.21 8.50 -1.21
CA ILE A 175 23.88 9.08 -0.03
C ILE A 175 23.78 10.60 0.04
N ASP A 176 23.47 11.28 -1.08
CA ASP A 176 23.24 12.73 -1.09
C ASP A 176 22.27 13.14 -2.22
N ILE A 177 21.49 14.19 -1.98
CA ILE A 177 20.57 14.79 -2.94
C ILE A 177 20.78 16.30 -2.90
N ARG A 178 21.12 16.89 -4.05
CA ARG A 178 21.27 18.34 -4.20
C ARG A 178 20.20 18.90 -5.12
N PRO A 179 19.22 19.63 -4.57
CA PRO A 179 18.26 20.40 -5.34
C PRO A 179 18.92 21.42 -6.26
N GLY A 180 18.29 21.70 -7.40
CA GLY A 180 18.75 22.72 -8.35
C GLY A 180 17.84 22.79 -9.57
N ALA A 181 18.21 23.58 -10.58
CA ALA A 181 17.53 23.60 -11.88
C ALA A 181 17.47 22.18 -12.51
N GLU A 182 18.49 21.38 -12.21
CA GLU A 182 18.47 19.92 -12.32
C GLU A 182 18.84 19.35 -10.95
N VAL A 183 18.22 18.25 -10.56
CA VAL A 183 18.55 17.54 -9.32
C VAL A 183 19.81 16.70 -9.53
N THR A 184 20.76 16.80 -8.60
CA THR A 184 21.94 15.93 -8.57
C THR A 184 21.77 14.89 -7.47
N VAL A 185 21.89 13.61 -7.83
CA VAL A 185 21.78 12.48 -6.90
C VAL A 185 23.12 11.76 -6.85
N THR A 186 23.71 11.68 -5.66
CA THR A 186 24.96 10.98 -5.42
C THR A 186 24.67 9.66 -4.73
N THR A 187 25.27 8.58 -5.23
CA THR A 187 25.21 7.24 -4.67
C THR A 187 26.58 6.81 -4.15
N ASP A 188 26.64 5.64 -3.53
CA ASP A 188 27.90 4.97 -3.20
C ASP A 188 28.72 4.52 -4.41
N SER A 189 28.14 4.59 -5.62
CA SER A 189 28.73 4.07 -6.85
C SER A 189 28.90 5.12 -7.96
N GLY A 190 28.25 6.29 -7.85
CA GLY A 190 28.29 7.31 -8.88
C GLY A 190 27.47 8.57 -8.59
N VAL A 191 27.40 9.44 -9.59
CA VAL A 191 26.63 10.70 -9.55
C VAL A 191 25.73 10.74 -10.77
N TYR A 192 24.46 11.11 -10.58
CA TYR A 192 23.46 11.22 -11.63
C TYR A 192 22.77 12.58 -11.61
N ARG A 193 22.25 12.99 -12.77
CA ARG A 193 21.51 14.24 -12.93
C ARG A 193 20.14 13.96 -13.53
N GLY A 194 19.11 14.60 -13.00
CA GLY A 194 17.73 14.48 -13.47
C GLY A 194 17.02 15.82 -13.57
N ARG A 195 15.98 15.91 -14.41
CA ARG A 195 15.09 17.10 -14.43
C ARG A 195 14.07 17.07 -13.28
N SER A 196 13.68 15.89 -12.83
CA SER A 196 12.80 15.70 -11.66
C SER A 196 13.26 14.54 -10.77
N LEU A 197 12.81 14.54 -9.51
CA LEU A 197 13.10 13.50 -8.52
C LEU A 197 11.82 12.98 -7.86
N VAL A 198 11.67 11.66 -7.82
CA VAL A 198 10.63 10.98 -7.04
C VAL A 198 11.30 10.15 -5.95
N ILE A 199 10.89 10.32 -4.68
CA ILE A 199 11.42 9.58 -3.53
C ILE A 199 10.37 8.61 -3.01
N THR A 200 10.51 7.33 -3.35
CA THR A 200 9.65 6.22 -2.91
C THR A 200 10.37 5.27 -1.94
N ALA A 201 11.22 5.83 -1.08
CA ALA A 201 12.18 5.09 -0.25
C ALA A 201 11.60 4.48 1.05
N GLY A 202 10.27 4.40 1.20
CA GLY A 202 9.62 3.68 2.31
C GLY A 202 10.16 4.07 3.70
N PRO A 203 10.67 3.14 4.53
CA PRO A 203 11.23 3.44 5.85
C PRO A 203 12.39 4.45 5.86
N TRP A 204 13.10 4.60 4.73
CA TRP A 204 14.26 5.48 4.60
C TRP A 204 13.91 6.87 4.06
N ALA A 205 12.62 7.17 3.84
CA ALA A 205 12.19 8.44 3.26
C ALA A 205 12.75 9.66 4.01
N ASN A 206 12.60 9.73 5.34
CA ASN A 206 13.12 10.86 6.13
C ASN A 206 14.64 10.99 6.05
N THR A 207 15.38 9.88 6.00
CA THR A 207 16.85 9.92 5.85
C THR A 207 17.26 10.55 4.52
N LEU A 208 16.50 10.36 3.45
CA LEU A 208 16.78 11.01 2.17
C LEU A 208 16.28 12.46 2.12
N LEU A 209 15.14 12.74 2.76
CA LEU A 209 14.54 14.08 2.77
C LEU A 209 15.37 15.12 3.52
N THR A 210 16.21 14.70 4.47
CA THR A 210 17.12 15.61 5.18
C THR A 210 18.07 16.33 4.23
N HIS A 211 18.47 15.69 3.13
CA HIS A 211 19.31 16.29 2.09
C HIS A 211 18.60 17.40 1.30
N THR A 212 17.27 17.47 1.40
CA THR A 212 16.44 18.45 0.70
C THR A 212 15.87 19.52 1.63
N GLY A 213 16.30 19.55 2.90
CA GLY A 213 15.78 20.47 3.92
C GLY A 213 14.36 20.13 4.40
N LEU A 214 13.85 18.93 4.09
CA LEU A 214 12.52 18.50 4.50
C LEU A 214 12.60 17.47 5.61
N GLN A 215 11.73 17.62 6.61
CA GLN A 215 11.54 16.64 7.67
C GLN A 215 10.05 16.39 7.85
N LEU A 216 9.65 15.13 7.79
CA LEU A 216 8.27 14.72 8.00
C LEU A 216 8.13 14.01 9.36
N PRO A 217 6.97 14.09 10.04
CA PRO A 217 6.72 13.39 11.30
C PRO A 217 6.43 11.89 11.06
N LEU A 218 7.35 11.19 10.40
CA LEU A 218 7.21 9.78 10.05
C LEU A 218 7.77 8.90 11.15
N LYS A 219 6.97 7.92 11.59
CA LYS A 219 7.41 6.87 12.49
C LYS A 219 7.38 5.53 11.75
N VAL A 220 8.55 4.92 11.63
CA VAL A 220 8.65 3.54 11.14
C VAL A 220 8.13 2.63 12.25
N VAL A 221 7.17 1.77 11.92
CA VAL A 221 6.64 0.79 12.87
C VAL A 221 6.83 -0.62 12.32
N LYS A 222 7.15 -1.54 13.22
CA LYS A 222 7.24 -2.96 12.93
C LYS A 222 5.84 -3.57 12.97
N ILE A 223 5.49 -4.33 11.93
CA ILE A 223 4.22 -5.03 11.81
C ILE A 223 4.51 -6.52 11.78
N ASN A 224 4.02 -7.22 12.79
CA ASN A 224 4.07 -8.68 12.81
C ASN A 224 2.82 -9.23 12.13
N VAL A 225 3.02 -10.23 11.29
CA VAL A 225 1.95 -11.07 10.77
C VAL A 225 2.17 -12.49 11.27
N CYS A 226 1.09 -13.10 11.73
CA CYS A 226 1.09 -14.44 12.30
C CYS A 226 0.31 -15.37 11.38
N TYR A 227 0.82 -16.58 11.21
CA TYR A 227 0.12 -17.65 10.52
C TYR A 227 -0.45 -18.61 11.54
N TRP A 228 -1.76 -18.83 11.46
CA TRP A 228 -2.51 -19.62 12.41
C TRP A 228 -3.16 -20.80 11.73
N LYS A 229 -2.99 -21.97 12.32
CA LYS A 229 -3.50 -23.21 11.76
C LYS A 229 -5.02 -23.29 11.89
N GLU A 230 -5.70 -23.68 10.83
CA GLU A 230 -7.13 -23.98 10.86
C GLU A 230 -7.37 -25.24 11.71
N LYS A 231 -8.37 -25.23 12.60
CA LYS A 231 -8.78 -26.42 13.37
C LYS A 231 -9.35 -27.49 12.46
N ILE A 232 -10.11 -27.07 11.45
CA ILE A 232 -10.62 -27.92 10.38
C ILE A 232 -9.95 -27.43 9.09
N PRO A 233 -9.03 -28.21 8.50
CA PRO A 233 -8.34 -27.81 7.27
C PRO A 233 -9.31 -27.51 6.13
N GLY A 234 -9.03 -26.44 5.39
CA GLY A 234 -9.81 -25.96 4.26
C GLY A 234 -10.91 -24.97 4.61
N THR A 235 -11.34 -24.88 5.87
CA THR A 235 -12.51 -24.08 6.29
C THR A 235 -12.37 -22.59 5.98
N TYR A 236 -11.16 -22.03 6.11
CA TYR A 236 -10.93 -20.61 5.92
C TYR A 236 -10.02 -20.33 4.71
N SER A 237 -10.11 -21.18 3.69
CA SER A 237 -9.25 -21.10 2.50
C SER A 237 -9.84 -20.24 1.40
N VAL A 238 -8.96 -19.72 0.53
CA VAL A 238 -9.37 -19.05 -0.72
C VAL A 238 -10.18 -19.95 -1.66
N GLY A 239 -10.01 -21.27 -1.55
CA GLY A 239 -10.75 -22.26 -2.34
C GLY A 239 -12.21 -22.41 -1.89
N GLN A 240 -12.52 -22.10 -0.63
CA GLN A 240 -13.88 -22.06 -0.09
C GLN A 240 -14.48 -20.65 -0.11
N SER A 241 -13.86 -19.72 -0.85
CA SER A 241 -14.29 -18.32 -0.94
C SER A 241 -14.40 -17.62 0.44
N PHE A 242 -13.59 -18.04 1.43
CA PHE A 242 -13.55 -17.35 2.71
C PHE A 242 -12.98 -15.93 2.52
N PRO A 243 -13.63 -14.88 3.05
CA PRO A 243 -13.23 -13.52 2.75
C PRO A 243 -11.97 -13.10 3.51
N CYS A 244 -11.29 -12.07 3.01
CA CYS A 244 -10.43 -11.27 3.88
C CYS A 244 -11.28 -10.68 5.00
N PHE A 245 -10.67 -10.26 6.11
CA PHE A 245 -11.43 -9.54 7.14
C PHE A 245 -10.65 -8.38 7.74
N ILE A 246 -11.40 -7.37 8.19
CA ILE A 246 -10.95 -6.27 9.03
C ILE A 246 -11.94 -6.16 10.19
N ALA A 247 -11.44 -6.22 11.42
CA ALA A 247 -12.19 -5.86 12.61
C ALA A 247 -11.69 -4.49 13.08
N MET A 248 -12.56 -3.49 12.95
CA MET A 248 -12.33 -2.12 13.37
C MET A 248 -12.38 -2.03 14.90
N GLU A 249 -11.34 -1.46 15.50
CA GLU A 249 -11.30 -1.27 16.94
C GLU A 249 -12.13 -0.03 17.36
N PRO A 250 -12.82 -0.06 18.51
CA PRO A 250 -13.75 1.00 18.93
C PRO A 250 -13.06 2.29 19.36
N LYS A 251 -11.76 2.24 19.70
CA LYS A 251 -11.02 3.39 20.21
C LYS A 251 -10.06 3.95 19.18
N GLU A 252 -10.12 5.27 19.01
CA GLU A 252 -9.16 6.01 18.20
C GLU A 252 -7.73 5.80 18.74
N GLY A 253 -6.82 5.37 17.87
CA GLY A 253 -5.44 5.02 18.24
C GLY A 253 -5.20 3.54 18.58
N GLU A 254 -6.25 2.72 18.71
CA GLU A 254 -6.12 1.26 18.66
C GLU A 254 -6.07 0.77 17.21
N TYR A 255 -5.36 -0.33 16.98
CA TYR A 255 -5.10 -0.82 15.62
C TYR A 255 -6.08 -1.91 15.23
N ASP A 256 -6.74 -1.72 14.09
CA ASP A 256 -7.57 -2.74 13.46
C ASP A 256 -6.83 -4.07 13.33
N ILE A 257 -7.56 -5.14 13.61
CA ILE A 257 -7.12 -6.50 13.28
C ILE A 257 -7.51 -6.76 11.84
N TYR A 258 -6.59 -7.27 11.04
CA TYR A 258 -6.93 -7.75 9.70
C TYR A 258 -6.38 -9.13 9.46
N GLY A 259 -7.03 -9.88 8.57
CA GLY A 259 -6.56 -11.18 8.14
C GLY A 259 -6.94 -11.50 6.71
N LEU A 260 -6.26 -12.52 6.22
CA LEU A 260 -6.45 -13.08 4.89
C LEU A 260 -6.69 -14.58 5.02
N PRO A 261 -7.55 -15.15 4.15
CA PRO A 261 -7.80 -16.58 4.12
C PRO A 261 -6.51 -17.39 3.92
N SER A 262 -6.56 -18.67 4.29
CA SER A 262 -5.49 -19.63 4.00
C SER A 262 -5.23 -19.65 2.49
N ASN A 263 -4.00 -19.26 2.14
CA ASN A 263 -3.56 -19.07 0.76
C ASN A 263 -2.04 -19.22 0.63
N GLU A 264 -1.29 -18.43 1.40
CA GLU A 264 0.19 -18.42 1.34
C GLU A 264 0.80 -19.75 1.80
N TYR A 265 0.17 -20.36 2.82
CA TYR A 265 0.53 -21.68 3.34
C TYR A 265 -0.76 -22.48 3.53
N PRO A 266 -0.88 -23.68 2.96
CA PRO A 266 -2.09 -24.50 3.09
C PRO A 266 -2.47 -24.76 4.56
N GLY A 267 -3.72 -24.46 4.90
CA GLY A 267 -4.27 -24.65 6.24
C GLY A 267 -3.80 -23.62 7.26
N LEU A 268 -3.13 -22.53 6.84
CA LEU A 268 -2.73 -21.44 7.72
C LEU A 268 -3.34 -20.11 7.29
N MET A 269 -4.19 -19.55 8.13
CA MET A 269 -4.69 -18.18 7.96
C MET A 269 -3.64 -17.16 8.33
N LYS A 270 -3.55 -16.08 7.55
CA LYS A 270 -2.69 -14.94 7.86
C LYS A 270 -3.47 -13.92 8.66
N VAL A 271 -3.00 -13.58 9.84
CA VAL A 271 -3.63 -12.59 10.72
C VAL A 271 -2.58 -11.60 11.22
N SER A 272 -2.89 -10.32 11.12
CA SER A 272 -2.07 -9.25 11.66
C SER A 272 -2.75 -8.68 12.89
N ASP A 273 -2.04 -8.72 14.02
CA ASP A 273 -2.37 -8.00 15.23
C ASP A 273 -1.13 -7.20 15.62
N ARG A 274 -1.24 -5.86 15.70
CA ARG A 274 -0.11 -5.03 16.13
C ARG A 274 0.19 -5.18 17.63
N ARG A 275 -0.72 -5.78 18.39
CA ARG A 275 -0.51 -6.15 19.78
C ARG A 275 0.11 -7.55 19.76
N ASP A 276 1.43 -7.67 19.92
CA ASP A 276 2.13 -8.95 20.11
C ASP A 276 1.52 -9.84 21.23
N ALA A 277 0.56 -9.32 22.01
CA ALA A 277 -0.06 -9.95 23.16
C ALA A 277 -1.59 -10.16 23.11
N ALA A 278 -2.36 -9.68 22.11
CA ALA A 278 -3.83 -9.56 22.28
C ALA A 278 -4.72 -10.61 21.59
N PHE A 279 -4.27 -11.31 20.54
CA PHE A 279 -5.12 -12.38 19.95
C PHE A 279 -5.40 -13.54 20.94
N LYS A 280 -4.65 -13.64 22.05
CA LYS A 280 -4.95 -14.54 23.18
C LYS A 280 -6.34 -14.29 23.82
N ARG A 281 -7.00 -13.15 23.57
CA ARG A 281 -8.26 -12.75 24.24
C ARG A 281 -9.46 -12.51 23.33
N THR A 282 -9.29 -12.35 22.02
CA THR A 282 -10.37 -11.79 21.17
C THR A 282 -11.45 -12.79 20.77
N GLY A 283 -11.16 -14.10 20.73
CA GLY A 283 -12.15 -15.12 20.37
C GLY A 283 -12.80 -14.91 18.99
N LEU A 284 -12.19 -14.10 18.11
CA LEU A 284 -12.77 -13.62 16.85
C LEU A 284 -13.07 -14.78 15.88
N ILE A 285 -12.20 -15.78 15.87
CA ILE A 285 -12.33 -16.96 15.02
C ILE A 285 -12.31 -18.20 15.92
N LYS A 286 -13.43 -18.95 15.92
CA LYS A 286 -13.65 -20.09 16.81
C LYS A 286 -12.75 -21.28 16.49
N ALA A 287 -12.26 -21.38 15.25
CA ALA A 287 -11.60 -22.58 14.74
C ALA A 287 -10.12 -22.39 14.37
N MET A 288 -9.33 -21.64 15.16
CA MET A 288 -7.86 -21.60 15.01
C MET A 288 -7.15 -22.48 16.05
N ALA A 289 -6.16 -23.25 15.63
CA ALA A 289 -5.29 -24.09 16.45
C ALA A 289 -3.97 -23.38 16.77
N TRP A 290 -3.41 -23.66 17.94
CA TRP A 290 -2.28 -22.94 18.55
C TRP A 290 -0.93 -23.30 17.90
N TRP A 291 -0.56 -22.65 16.80
CA TRP A 291 0.81 -22.65 16.27
C TRP A 291 1.09 -21.27 15.64
N LEU A 292 2.25 -20.69 15.96
CA LEU A 292 2.63 -19.32 15.58
C LEU A 292 3.90 -19.36 14.74
N THR A 293 3.82 -18.96 13.46
CA THR A 293 5.01 -18.58 12.69
C THR A 293 4.99 -17.06 12.53
N LEU A 294 6.01 -16.38 13.08
CA LEU A 294 6.14 -14.92 13.04
C LEU A 294 6.86 -14.50 11.76
N TRP A 295 6.23 -13.63 10.96
CA TRP A 295 6.91 -12.87 9.92
C TRP A 295 6.90 -11.39 10.29
N CYS A 296 8.08 -10.77 10.27
CA CYS A 296 8.24 -9.34 10.52
C CYS A 296 8.19 -8.60 9.18
N SER A 297 7.28 -7.63 9.06
CA SER A 297 7.29 -6.62 8.00
C SER A 297 7.59 -5.28 8.63
N VAL A 298 8.40 -4.46 7.97
CA VAL A 298 8.50 -3.04 8.33
C VAL A 298 7.37 -2.31 7.61
N SER A 299 6.62 -1.45 8.29
CA SER A 299 5.78 -0.46 7.62
C SER A 299 6.44 0.91 7.77
N GLY A 300 7.23 1.27 6.75
CA GLY A 300 7.58 2.65 6.45
C GLY A 300 6.80 3.04 5.21
N LEU A 301 5.92 4.03 5.36
CA LEU A 301 4.72 4.20 4.56
C LEU A 301 4.75 5.62 3.97
N THR A 302 5.77 5.94 3.18
CA THR A 302 5.92 7.31 2.66
C THR A 302 6.56 7.28 1.29
N CYS A 303 5.82 7.82 0.32
CA CYS A 303 6.38 8.38 -0.91
C CYS A 303 6.40 9.90 -0.76
N VAL A 304 7.47 10.57 -1.16
CA VAL A 304 7.54 12.02 -1.31
C VAL A 304 7.98 12.35 -2.74
N ILE A 305 7.28 13.27 -3.39
CA ILE A 305 7.78 13.90 -4.61
C ILE A 305 8.37 15.25 -4.26
N LEU A 306 9.49 15.55 -4.92
CA LEU A 306 10.10 16.86 -4.96
C LEU A 306 10.21 17.27 -6.43
N ASP A 307 9.27 18.07 -6.91
CA ASP A 307 9.38 18.69 -8.24
C ASP A 307 9.96 20.09 -8.11
N TYR A 308 11.25 20.22 -8.43
CA TYR A 308 11.99 21.49 -8.36
C TYR A 308 11.65 22.44 -9.51
N ARG A 309 10.80 22.05 -10.47
CA ARG A 309 10.35 22.93 -11.57
C ARG A 309 9.09 23.73 -11.21
N SER A 310 8.36 23.34 -10.17
CA SER A 310 7.16 24.07 -9.74
C SER A 310 7.52 25.12 -8.69
N PRO A 311 7.22 26.42 -8.91
CA PRO A 311 7.43 27.46 -7.90
C PRO A 311 6.59 27.26 -6.63
N LYS A 312 5.67 26.28 -6.62
CA LYS A 312 4.78 25.98 -5.49
C LYS A 312 5.24 24.82 -4.58
N ASN A 313 6.32 24.09 -4.91
CA ASN A 313 6.77 22.93 -4.14
C ASN A 313 5.59 22.03 -3.71
N GLU A 314 4.84 21.51 -4.70
CA GLU A 314 3.68 20.65 -4.50
C GLU A 314 4.10 19.24 -4.09
N ASN A 315 4.68 19.14 -2.90
CA ASN A 315 5.15 17.89 -2.37
C ASN A 315 3.97 17.14 -1.73
N SER A 316 3.77 15.89 -2.12
CA SER A 316 2.70 15.03 -1.59
C SER A 316 3.26 13.79 -0.92
N VAL A 317 2.62 13.38 0.19
CA VAL A 317 2.87 12.13 0.91
C VAL A 317 1.73 11.17 0.70
N ILE A 318 1.95 10.12 -0.08
CA ILE A 318 0.93 9.07 -0.31
C ILE A 318 1.42 7.72 0.21
N ILE A 319 0.46 6.98 0.75
CA ILE A 319 0.66 5.80 1.57
C ILE A 319 -0.18 4.66 0.98
N TYR A 320 0.27 3.41 1.17
CA TYR A 320 -0.41 2.12 0.86
C TYR A 320 -0.04 1.42 -0.46
N SER A 321 0.38 0.15 -0.35
CA SER A 321 0.83 -0.69 -1.47
C SER A 321 -0.25 -1.00 -2.51
N LYS A 322 -1.52 -1.14 -2.10
CA LYS A 322 -2.64 -1.41 -3.03
C LYS A 322 -3.02 -0.24 -3.92
N PHE A 323 -2.55 0.97 -3.60
CA PHE A 323 -2.65 2.13 -4.47
C PHE A 323 -1.44 2.24 -5.42
N GLY A 324 -0.52 1.27 -5.42
CA GLY A 324 0.72 1.28 -6.21
C GLY A 324 0.56 1.84 -7.63
N PRO A 325 -0.34 1.27 -8.45
CA PRO A 325 -0.52 1.72 -9.83
C PRO A 325 -1.06 3.14 -9.95
N ILE A 326 -2.09 3.50 -9.18
CA ILE A 326 -2.70 4.84 -9.25
C ILE A 326 -1.74 5.91 -8.72
N ILE A 327 -1.02 5.61 -7.64
CA ILE A 327 0.03 6.50 -7.14
C ILE A 327 1.14 6.59 -8.19
N GLY A 328 1.61 5.48 -8.75
CA GLY A 328 2.59 5.48 -9.85
C GLY A 328 2.20 6.42 -10.99
N LYS A 329 0.92 6.42 -11.39
CA LYS A 329 0.37 7.33 -12.40
C LYS A 329 0.43 8.79 -11.95
N LEU A 330 -0.08 9.10 -10.76
CA LEU A 330 -0.08 10.45 -10.20
C LEU A 330 1.34 11.01 -10.02
N LEU A 331 2.25 10.18 -9.54
CA LEU A 331 3.66 10.52 -9.37
C LEU A 331 4.34 10.79 -10.71
N SER A 332 4.01 10.00 -11.74
CA SER A 332 4.47 10.23 -13.11
C SER A 332 3.94 11.55 -13.69
N GLN A 333 2.66 11.87 -13.47
CA GLN A 333 2.08 13.16 -13.91
C GLN A 333 2.80 14.34 -13.27
N LEU A 334 2.99 14.31 -11.95
CA LEU A 334 3.75 15.33 -11.22
C LEU A 334 5.19 15.44 -11.73
N ALA A 335 5.89 14.31 -11.90
CA ALA A 335 7.27 14.28 -12.38
C ALA A 335 7.42 14.75 -13.85
N MET A 336 6.32 14.89 -14.60
CA MET A 336 6.28 15.48 -15.95
C MET A 336 5.76 16.92 -15.95
N GLY A 337 5.41 17.50 -14.79
CA GLY A 337 4.82 18.84 -14.69
C GLY A 337 3.36 18.91 -15.13
N GLN A 338 2.65 17.77 -15.16
CA GLN A 338 1.23 17.69 -15.52
C GLN A 338 0.35 17.88 -14.28
N VAL A 339 -0.88 18.35 -14.50
CA VAL A 339 -1.90 18.41 -13.45
C VAL A 339 -2.32 16.97 -13.10
N PRO A 340 -2.27 16.56 -11.81
CA PRO A 340 -2.69 15.23 -11.40
C PRO A 340 -4.17 14.97 -11.71
N SER A 341 -4.52 13.74 -12.07
CA SER A 341 -5.91 13.39 -12.38
C SER A 341 -6.83 13.28 -11.15
N TYR A 342 -6.28 13.42 -9.94
CA TYR A 342 -7.02 13.43 -8.68
C TYR A 342 -6.57 14.61 -7.81
N ASP A 343 -7.47 15.12 -6.97
CA ASP A 343 -7.12 16.14 -5.98
C ASP A 343 -6.17 15.56 -4.92
N LEU A 344 -4.94 16.07 -4.91
CA LEU A 344 -3.90 15.67 -3.96
C LEU A 344 -3.84 16.57 -2.72
N SER A 345 -4.77 17.51 -2.56
CA SER A 345 -4.86 18.38 -1.38
C SER A 345 -4.81 17.62 -0.05
N PRO A 346 -5.50 16.46 0.13
CA PRO A 346 -5.40 15.67 1.34
C PRO A 346 -4.00 15.12 1.64
N PHE A 347 -3.13 15.01 0.63
CA PHE A 347 -1.79 14.42 0.73
C PHE A 347 -0.65 15.45 0.78
N ARG A 348 -0.95 16.75 0.70
CA ARG A 348 0.07 17.81 0.70
C ARG A 348 0.93 17.79 1.97
N ILE A 349 2.24 17.98 1.82
CA ILE A 349 3.19 18.04 2.95
C ILE A 349 2.85 19.16 3.93
N GLN A 350 2.30 20.28 3.44
CA GLN A 350 1.93 21.43 4.27
C GLN A 350 0.95 21.08 5.40
N ARG A 351 0.18 19.98 5.28
CA ARG A 351 -0.70 19.50 6.36
C ARG A 351 0.05 19.17 7.66
N PHE A 352 1.36 18.94 7.58
CA PHE A 352 2.21 18.69 8.74
C PHE A 352 2.86 19.96 9.31
N GLN A 353 2.88 21.07 8.56
CA GLN A 353 3.55 22.31 8.98
C GLN A 353 2.74 23.11 10.02
N SER A 354 1.42 22.90 10.09
CA SER A 354 0.55 23.54 11.10
C SER A 354 0.82 23.07 12.54
N HIS A 355 1.41 21.89 12.72
CA HIS A 355 1.68 21.31 14.05
C HIS A 355 3.04 21.72 14.64
N ALA A 356 3.88 22.45 13.90
CA ALA A 356 5.20 22.87 14.37
C ALA A 356 5.19 24.19 15.18
N ARG A 357 4.03 24.85 15.35
CA ARG A 357 3.91 26.16 16.02
C ARG A 357 3.26 26.13 17.41
N SER A 358 2.85 24.97 17.93
CA SER A 358 2.16 24.88 19.22
C SER A 358 3.02 24.35 20.37
N SER A 359 4.35 24.35 20.24
CA SER A 359 5.27 23.87 21.27
C SER A 359 6.51 24.77 21.41
N LEU A 360 6.28 26.07 21.57
CA LEU A 360 7.23 27.02 22.12
C LEU A 360 6.58 27.80 23.26
#